data_AF-A9GNA5-F1
#
_entry.id   AF-A9GNA5-F1
#
_cell.length_a   1.000
_cell.length_b   1.000
_cell.length_c   1.000
_cell.angle_alpha   90.00
_cell.angle_beta   90.00
_cell.angle_gamma   90.00
#
_symmetry.space_group_name_H-M   'P 1'
#
loop_
_entity.id
_entity.type
_entity.pdbx_description
1 polymer ?
#
loop_
_entity_poly.entity_id
_entity_poly.type
_entity_poly.pdbx_seq_one_letter_code
_entity_poly.pdbx_strand_id
1 'polypeptide(L)'
;MTDLTPTETKARLKGLGLFGLLACWEELADKPWLREVLAIEERERHKRSLERRIKNSRVAAFKPMADFDWSWPKKIDREAVDDLFAPGFITAGHNAVLVGPNGVGKTMILKNVAH
;
A
#
# COMPACT_ATOMS: atom_id res chain seq x y z
N MET A 1 -10.75 -23.64 -2.91
CA MET A 1 -10.28 -23.67 -4.31
C MET A 1 -11.48 -23.32 -5.15
N THR A 2 -11.77 -22.03 -5.26
CA THR A 2 -13.03 -21.54 -5.84
C THR A 2 -12.92 -21.65 -7.35
N ASP A 3 -13.81 -22.43 -7.98
CA ASP A 3 -13.91 -22.45 -9.43
C ASP A 3 -14.33 -21.05 -9.91
N LEU A 4 -13.36 -20.35 -10.49
CA LEU A 4 -13.54 -19.02 -11.06
C LEU A 4 -14.51 -19.14 -12.23
N THR A 5 -15.58 -18.35 -12.18
CA THR A 5 -16.53 -18.31 -13.27
C THR A 5 -15.88 -17.70 -14.52
N PRO A 6 -16.28 -18.11 -15.74
CA PRO A 6 -15.81 -17.51 -16.99
C PRO A 6 -15.90 -15.98 -17.00
N THR A 7 -16.96 -15.45 -16.39
CA THR A 7 -17.21 -14.01 -16.27
C THR A 7 -16.14 -13.30 -15.43
N GLU A 8 -15.76 -13.86 -14.29
CA GLU A 8 -14.70 -13.31 -13.43
C GLU A 8 -13.35 -13.31 -14.13
N THR A 9 -13.04 -14.39 -14.86
CA THR A 9 -11.76 -14.51 -15.58
C THR A 9 -11.66 -13.48 -16.72
N LYS A 10 -12.76 -13.29 -17.47
CA LYS A 10 -12.84 -12.23 -18.49
C LYS A 10 -12.68 -10.82 -17.89
N ALA A 11 -13.29 -10.57 -16.72
CA ALA A 11 -13.14 -9.30 -16.01
C ALA A 11 -11.69 -9.04 -15.58
N ARG A 12 -11.00 -10.07 -15.06
CA ARG A 12 -9.58 -9.99 -14.69
C ARG A 12 -8.69 -9.71 -15.89
N LEU A 13 -8.87 -10.43 -16.99
CA LEU A 13 -8.15 -10.17 -18.25
C LEU A 13 -8.29 -8.72 -18.70
N LYS A 14 -9.52 -8.19 -18.65
CA LYS A 14 -9.80 -6.78 -18.97
C LYS A 14 -9.12 -5.82 -18.00
N GLY A 15 -9.17 -6.09 -16.70
CA GLY A 15 -8.51 -5.28 -15.66
C GLY A 15 -6.99 -5.26 -15.79
N LEU A 16 -6.38 -6.34 -16.28
CA LEU A 16 -4.95 -6.45 -16.53
C LEU A 16 -4.53 -5.91 -17.92
N GLY A 17 -5.48 -5.56 -18.78
CA GLY A 17 -5.21 -5.09 -20.14
C GLY A 17 -4.75 -6.19 -21.10
N LEU A 18 -5.01 -7.46 -20.79
CA LEU A 18 -4.62 -8.62 -21.58
C LEU A 18 -5.61 -8.89 -22.71
N PHE A 19 -5.86 -7.89 -23.56
CA PHE A 19 -6.90 -7.92 -24.59
C PHE A 19 -6.69 -9.01 -25.66
N GLY A 20 -5.44 -9.35 -25.98
CA GLY A 20 -5.15 -10.44 -26.91
C GLY A 20 -5.60 -11.81 -26.38
N LEU A 21 -5.38 -12.07 -25.10
CA LEU A 21 -5.87 -13.29 -24.45
C LEU A 21 -7.39 -13.30 -24.32
N LEU A 22 -8.01 -12.13 -24.12
CA LEU A 22 -9.47 -11.98 -24.11
C LEU A 22 -10.09 -12.23 -25.50
N ALA A 23 -9.42 -11.80 -26.58
CA ALA A 23 -9.88 -12.02 -27.95
C ALA A 23 -9.85 -13.51 -28.34
N CYS A 24 -8.86 -14.25 -27.86
CA CYS A 24 -8.73 -15.70 -28.06
C CYS A 24 -9.40 -16.52 -26.93
N TRP A 25 -10.40 -15.98 -26.23
CA TRP A 25 -10.99 -16.61 -25.04
C TRP A 25 -11.43 -18.06 -25.26
N GLU A 26 -12.16 -18.34 -26.35
CA GLU A 26 -12.70 -19.69 -26.62
C GLU A 26 -11.61 -20.76 -26.75
N GLU A 27 -10.41 -20.37 -27.19
CA GLU A 27 -9.26 -21.28 -27.32
C GLU A 27 -8.49 -21.44 -26.02
N LEU A 28 -8.60 -20.46 -25.12
CA LEU A 28 -7.75 -20.31 -23.94
C LEU A 28 -8.47 -20.59 -22.62
N ALA A 29 -9.80 -20.58 -22.61
CA ALA A 29 -10.63 -20.72 -21.40
C ALA A 29 -10.29 -21.97 -20.57
N ASP A 30 -10.06 -23.09 -21.25
CA ASP A 30 -9.79 -24.39 -20.62
C ASP A 30 -8.30 -24.65 -20.38
N LYS A 31 -7.43 -23.68 -20.73
CA LYS A 31 -5.99 -23.86 -20.58
C LYS A 31 -5.60 -23.75 -19.11
N PRO A 32 -4.93 -24.78 -18.53
CA PRO A 32 -4.62 -24.80 -17.10
C PRO A 32 -3.65 -23.69 -16.68
N TRP A 33 -2.79 -23.24 -17.60
CA TRP A 33 -1.82 -22.18 -17.36
C TRP A 33 -2.44 -20.78 -17.27
N LEU A 34 -3.67 -20.57 -17.77
CA LEU A 34 -4.28 -19.24 -17.81
C LEU A 34 -4.44 -18.65 -16.41
N ARG A 35 -4.82 -19.49 -15.45
CA ARG A 35 -4.97 -19.09 -14.03
C ARG A 35 -3.66 -18.65 -13.42
N GLU A 36 -2.57 -19.35 -13.73
CA GLU A 36 -1.24 -19.05 -13.21
C GLU A 36 -0.70 -17.74 -13.80
N VAL A 37 -0.83 -17.54 -15.11
CA VAL A 37 -0.42 -16.30 -15.77
C VAL A 37 -1.15 -15.09 -15.19
N LEU A 38 -2.47 -15.19 -14.98
CA LEU A 38 -3.26 -14.13 -14.35
C LEU A 38 -2.75 -13.81 -12.93
N ALA A 39 -2.47 -14.84 -12.13
CA ALA A 39 -1.97 -14.66 -10.77
C ALA A 39 -0.57 -14.02 -10.73
N ILE A 40 0.31 -14.38 -11.66
CA ILE A 40 1.64 -13.77 -11.80
C ILE A 40 1.52 -12.29 -12.14
N GLU A 41 0.73 -11.96 -13.16
CA GLU A 41 0.58 -10.59 -13.66
C GLU A 41 -0.07 -9.66 -12.61
N GLU A 42 -1.06 -10.15 -11.86
CA GLU A 42 -1.65 -9.41 -10.74
C GLU A 42 -0.62 -9.13 -9.63
N ARG A 43 0.13 -10.15 -9.22
CA ARG A 43 1.15 -10.01 -8.18
C ARG A 43 2.22 -9.01 -8.58
N GLU A 44 2.74 -9.11 -9.80
CA GLU A 44 3.75 -8.17 -10.30
C GLU A 44 3.21 -6.74 -10.44
N ARG A 45 1.98 -6.58 -10.91
CA ARG A 45 1.34 -5.25 -10.98
C ARG A 45 1.15 -4.64 -9.58
N HIS A 46 0.70 -5.42 -8.60
CA HIS A 46 0.58 -4.97 -7.21
C HIS A 46 1.94 -4.58 -6.63
N LYS A 47 2.96 -5.42 -6.80
CA LYS A 47 4.33 -5.16 -6.35
C LYS A 47 4.88 -3.85 -6.95
N ARG A 48 4.85 -3.70 -8.29
CA ARG A 48 5.32 -2.47 -8.97
C ARG A 48 4.52 -1.24 -8.54
N SER A 49 3.22 -1.39 -8.33
CA SER A 49 2.37 -0.28 -7.86
C SER A 49 2.74 0.16 -6.44
N LEU A 50 3.06 -0.80 -5.56
CA LEU A 50 3.55 -0.52 -4.21
C LEU A 50 4.94 0.12 -4.24
N GLU A 51 5.90 -0.49 -4.95
CA GLU A 51 7.27 0.05 -5.09
C GLU A 51 7.27 1.47 -5.67
N ARG A 52 6.43 1.74 -6.68
CA ARG A 52 6.27 3.08 -7.25
C ARG A 52 5.70 4.05 -6.23
N ARG A 53 4.70 3.65 -5.44
CA ARG A 53 4.13 4.49 -4.38
C ARG A 53 5.17 4.80 -3.30
N ILE A 54 5.93 3.79 -2.86
CA ILE A 54 7.04 3.95 -1.92
C ILE A 54 8.09 4.91 -2.48
N LYS A 55 8.55 4.70 -3.72
CA LYS A 55 9.52 5.58 -4.38
C LYS A 55 9.01 7.02 -4.51
N ASN A 56 7.74 7.20 -4.87
CA ASN A 56 7.13 8.52 -5.08
C ASN A 56 6.77 9.23 -3.78
N SER A 57 6.66 8.51 -2.66
CA SER A 57 6.29 9.09 -1.37
C SER A 57 7.34 10.07 -0.82
N ARG A 58 8.53 10.17 -1.44
CA ARG A 58 9.68 11.00 -0.99
C ARG A 58 9.99 10.78 0.49
N VAL A 59 9.68 9.58 0.97
CA VAL A 59 10.00 9.12 2.30
C VAL A 59 11.49 8.83 2.37
N ALA A 60 12.30 9.89 2.49
CA ALA A 60 13.73 9.79 2.82
C ALA A 60 13.93 8.82 4.00
N ALA A 61 15.01 8.02 3.92
CA ALA A 61 15.44 6.96 4.85
C ALA A 61 14.49 6.73 6.02
N PHE A 62 13.72 5.66 5.94
CA PHE A 62 12.85 5.23 7.03
C PHE A 62 13.71 5.00 8.28
N LYS A 63 13.54 5.88 9.26
CA LYS A 63 14.06 5.68 10.60
C LYS A 63 12.90 5.14 11.44
N PRO A 64 12.98 3.92 11.99
CA PRO A 64 11.92 3.36 12.81
C PRO A 64 11.57 4.29 13.98
N MET A 65 10.31 4.28 14.39
CA MET A 65 9.85 5.04 15.57
C MET A 65 10.60 4.63 16.85
N ALA A 66 11.05 3.38 16.94
CA ALA A 66 11.86 2.88 18.05
C ALA A 66 13.18 3.66 18.23
N ASP A 67 13.73 4.23 17.15
CA ASP A 67 14.98 5.01 17.17
C ASP A 67 14.71 6.52 17.29
N PHE A 68 13.47 6.93 17.55
CA PHE A 68 13.12 8.33 17.76
C PHE A 68 13.68 8.83 19.10
N ASP A 69 14.48 9.89 19.03
CA ASP A 69 15.01 10.54 20.23
C ASP A 69 13.94 11.46 20.84
N TRP A 70 13.28 10.97 21.89
CA TRP A 70 12.26 11.70 22.63
C TRP A 70 12.81 12.91 23.41
N SER A 71 14.13 12.99 23.61
CA SER A 71 14.76 14.15 24.26
C SER A 71 15.01 15.31 23.31
N TRP A 72 14.91 15.09 21.99
CA TRP A 72 15.18 16.09 20.96
C TRP A 72 14.14 17.23 20.93
N PRO A 73 12.82 16.97 20.90
CA PRO A 73 11.82 18.03 21.00
C PRO A 73 11.66 18.48 22.46
N LYS A 74 11.78 19.78 22.73
CA LYS A 74 11.59 20.34 24.09
C LYS A 74 10.17 20.15 24.64
N LYS A 75 9.19 19.99 23.76
CA LYS A 75 7.78 19.72 24.09
C LYS A 75 7.22 18.78 23.03
N ILE A 76 6.89 17.56 23.43
CA ILE A 76 6.19 16.58 22.63
C ILE A 76 5.36 15.71 23.57
N ASP A 77 4.12 15.45 23.17
CA ASP A 77 3.26 14.52 23.88
C ASP A 77 3.49 13.14 23.28
N ARG A 78 4.09 12.25 24.08
CA ARG A 78 4.41 10.88 23.64
C ARG A 78 3.15 10.04 23.49
N GLU A 79 2.20 10.18 24.41
CA GLU A 79 0.97 9.40 24.41
C GLU A 79 0.12 9.74 23.18
N ALA A 80 -0.03 11.03 22.88
CA ALA A 80 -0.72 11.48 21.67
C ALA A 80 -0.05 11.00 20.38
N VAL A 81 1.27 10.81 20.38
CA VAL A 81 2.01 10.28 19.22
C VAL A 81 1.85 8.77 19.11
N ASP A 82 1.90 8.04 20.23
CA ASP A 82 1.67 6.59 20.28
C ASP A 82 0.23 6.26 19.84
N ASP A 83 -0.76 7.09 20.19
CA ASP A 83 -2.15 6.97 19.71
C ASP A 83 -2.28 7.07 18.18
N LEU A 84 -1.37 7.79 17.50
CA LEU A 84 -1.37 7.84 16.02
C LEU A 84 -1.00 6.49 15.39
N PHE A 85 -0.30 5.62 16.13
CA PHE A 85 0.09 4.28 15.67
C PHE A 85 -0.99 3.22 15.88
N ALA A 86 -2.01 3.52 16.68
CA ALA A 86 -3.24 2.74 16.77
C ALA A 86 -4.32 3.50 15.98
N PRO A 87 -4.46 3.28 14.66
CA PRO A 87 -5.14 4.20 13.72
C PRO A 87 -6.68 4.31 13.87
N GLY A 88 -7.22 4.26 15.08
CA GLY A 88 -8.62 4.52 15.42
C GLY A 88 -9.08 5.93 15.06
N PHE A 89 -8.18 6.89 14.84
CA PHE A 89 -8.55 8.20 14.30
C PHE A 89 -9.14 8.10 12.87
N ILE A 90 -8.73 7.09 12.08
CA ILE A 90 -9.24 6.87 10.72
C ILE A 90 -10.69 6.41 10.78
N THR A 91 -11.00 5.45 11.66
CA THR A 91 -12.37 4.96 11.84
C THR A 91 -13.28 6.00 12.49
N ALA A 92 -12.73 6.84 13.37
CA ALA A 92 -13.45 7.93 14.01
C ALA A 92 -13.60 9.19 13.12
N GLY A 93 -12.93 9.25 11.96
CA GLY A 93 -12.96 10.42 11.07
C GLY A 93 -12.27 11.67 11.65
N HIS A 94 -11.32 11.49 12.56
CA HIS A 94 -10.57 12.58 13.18
C HIS A 94 -9.31 12.93 12.37
N ASN A 95 -8.92 14.20 12.41
CA ASN A 95 -7.69 14.66 11.77
C ASN A 95 -6.56 14.77 12.79
N ALA A 96 -5.43 14.15 12.49
CA ALA A 96 -4.19 14.30 13.25
C ALA A 96 -3.32 15.42 12.66
N VAL A 97 -2.84 16.35 13.50
CA VAL A 97 -1.99 17.47 13.07
C VAL A 97 -0.73 17.54 13.93
N LEU A 98 0.44 17.45 13.30
CA LEU A 98 1.75 17.60 13.95
C LEU A 98 2.28 19.03 13.72
N VAL A 99 2.34 19.83 14.79
CA VAL A 99 2.80 21.23 14.75
C VAL A 99 4.14 21.36 15.48
N GLY A 100 5.09 22.07 14.87
CA GLY A 100 6.37 22.36 15.51
C GLY A 100 7.39 23.00 14.55
N PRO A 101 8.61 23.34 15.02
CA PRO A 101 9.68 23.88 14.19
C PRO A 101 10.18 22.89 13.12
N ASN A 102 10.98 23.36 12.16
CA ASN A 102 11.63 22.48 11.18
C ASN A 102 12.71 21.61 11.88
N GLY A 103 12.91 20.37 11.42
CA GLY A 103 13.96 19.49 11.95
C GLY A 103 13.63 18.74 13.25
N VAL A 104 12.43 18.85 13.81
CA VAL A 104 12.02 18.14 15.05
C VAL A 104 11.47 16.73 14.80
N GLY A 105 11.62 16.19 13.60
CA GLY A 105 11.19 14.82 13.28
C GLY A 105 9.71 14.65 12.90
N LYS A 106 8.93 15.72 12.72
CA LYS A 106 7.50 15.63 12.28
C LYS A 106 7.32 14.76 11.03
N THR A 107 8.18 14.96 10.04
CA THR A 107 8.19 14.17 8.81
C THR A 107 8.58 12.72 9.07
N MET A 108 9.46 12.43 10.03
CA MET A 108 9.80 11.05 10.43
C MET A 108 8.61 10.35 11.10
N ILE A 109 7.92 11.03 12.02
CA ILE A 109 6.75 10.49 12.72
C ILE A 109 5.63 10.18 11.71
N LEU A 110 5.28 11.13 10.83
CA LEU A 110 4.27 10.93 9.79
C LEU A 110 4.58 9.74 8.88
N LYS A 111 5.85 9.50 8.57
CA LYS A 111 6.27 8.36 7.76
C LYS A 111 6.06 7.03 8.45
N ASN A 112 6.29 6.98 9.76
CA ASN A 112 6.11 5.77 10.55
C ASN A 112 4.62 5.45 10.76
N VAL A 113 3.75 6.47 10.80
CA VAL A 113 2.28 6.27 10.86
C VAL A 113 1.70 5.78 9.53
N ALA A 114 2.33 6.14 8.39
CA ALA A 114 1.83 5.81 7.06
C ALA A 114 2.36 4.49 6.47
N HIS A 115 3.40 3.90 7.08
CA HIS A 115 4.02 2.65 6.65
C HIS A 115 3.42 1.47 7.40
#